data_AF-A0A167A0V4-F1
#
_entry.id   AF-A0A167A0V4-F1
#
_cell.length_a   1.000
_cell.length_b   1.000
_cell.length_c   1.000
_cell.angle_alpha   90.00
_cell.angle_beta   90.00
_cell.angle_gamma   90.00
#
_symmetry.space_group_name_H-M   'P 1'
#
loop_
_entity.id
_entity.type
_entity.pdbx_description
1 polymer ?
#
loop_
_entity_poly.entity_id
_entity_poly.type
_entity_poly.pdbx_seq_one_letter_code
_entity_poly.pdbx_strand_id
1 'polypeptide(L)'
;MLAPIAWGLPSRQLYKILLALAVFLSLALVLFRLYASSAEDLLATGTSHDSPQAHDLCTTHGFTVYPAAAAGSGGARRKIYDLTMVNTELDWLEIRLDTLYDEVDLFIIVESPKTFHGHDKPLLAKQSWDRFAKYHDKMLHHELEFPGGFRPQRTWDFEYFQRDAAYEQVFPKLLGTDPRAPRLGDVLVVADVDEIPRPDTLRVLRTCSFPRRLTLYTRFFYYSFQFQSIGPEWHHPQATYYDGHRTLSPNNLRGGGGGNFISRWLESGKYADSGWHCSSCFDSIELYLNKMASFSHKWMNGDKFRDRDGIAAAVRDGLDIWGRKRNKFERLQNNTDLPPLVRDNERFLYLKDRSGKSAGMKDYP
;
A
#
# COMPACT_ATOMS: atom_id res chain seq x y z
N MET A 1 61.33 -50.10 -38.86
CA MET A 1 61.58 -49.48 -37.55
C MET A 1 60.35 -48.64 -37.18
N LEU A 2 59.52 -49.11 -36.27
CA LEU A 2 58.39 -48.37 -35.69
C LEU A 2 58.56 -48.42 -34.17
N ALA A 3 58.65 -47.25 -33.54
CA ALA A 3 58.77 -47.11 -32.09
C ALA A 3 57.38 -47.21 -31.43
N PRO A 4 57.22 -47.86 -30.26
CA PRO A 4 55.95 -47.90 -29.55
C PRO A 4 55.74 -46.64 -28.72
N ILE A 5 54.55 -46.05 -28.82
CA ILE A 5 54.08 -44.93 -27.99
C ILE A 5 53.57 -45.50 -26.66
N ALA A 6 54.29 -45.22 -25.57
CA ALA A 6 53.85 -45.54 -24.22
C ALA A 6 52.79 -44.53 -23.74
N TRP A 7 51.57 -45.00 -23.49
CA TRP A 7 50.53 -44.23 -22.80
C TRP A 7 50.83 -44.23 -21.29
N GLY A 8 51.29 -43.11 -20.76
CA GLY A 8 51.48 -42.92 -19.32
C GLY A 8 50.13 -42.84 -18.60
N LEU A 9 49.94 -43.68 -17.58
CA LEU A 9 48.79 -43.61 -16.67
C LEU A 9 48.76 -42.24 -15.95
N PRO A 10 47.58 -41.60 -15.81
CA PRO A 10 47.48 -40.29 -15.17
C PRO A 10 47.89 -40.37 -13.70
N SER A 11 48.54 -39.30 -13.22
CA SER A 11 49.08 -39.24 -11.86
C SER A 11 48.01 -39.52 -10.80
N ARG A 12 48.39 -40.11 -9.66
CA ARG A 12 47.50 -40.36 -8.51
C ARG A 12 46.72 -39.11 -8.07
N GLN A 13 47.24 -37.92 -8.37
CA GLN A 13 46.60 -36.64 -8.07
C GLN A 13 45.42 -36.34 -9.01
N LEU A 14 45.57 -36.62 -10.31
CA LEU A 14 44.46 -36.52 -11.27
C LEU A 14 43.32 -37.47 -10.92
N TYR A 15 43.63 -38.70 -10.49
CA TYR A 15 42.62 -39.66 -10.08
C TYR A 15 41.82 -39.18 -8.86
N LYS A 16 42.48 -38.59 -7.86
CA LYS A 16 41.82 -38.00 -6.68
C LYS A 16 40.91 -36.83 -7.04
N ILE A 17 41.32 -35.97 -7.96
CA ILE A 17 40.51 -34.83 -8.42
C ILE A 17 39.27 -35.32 -9.17
N LEU A 18 39.43 -36.30 -10.07
CA LEU A 18 38.32 -36.90 -10.81
C LEU A 18 37.33 -37.62 -9.88
N LEU A 19 37.82 -38.31 -8.85
CA LEU A 19 36.97 -38.96 -7.85
C LEU A 19 36.18 -37.93 -7.03
N ALA A 20 36.81 -36.82 -6.62
CA ALA A 20 36.15 -35.75 -5.88
C ALA A 20 35.08 -35.04 -6.71
N LEU A 21 35.36 -34.78 -8.00
CA LEU A 21 34.37 -34.23 -8.94
C LEU A 21 33.19 -35.17 -9.14
N ALA A 22 33.43 -36.48 -9.29
CA ALA A 22 32.37 -37.47 -9.45
C ALA A 22 31.46 -37.54 -8.21
N VAL A 23 32.03 -37.49 -7.00
CA VAL A 23 31.28 -37.45 -5.73
C VAL A 23 30.48 -36.15 -5.60
N PHE A 24 31.06 -35.01 -5.95
CA PHE A 24 30.37 -33.73 -5.92
C PHE A 24 29.19 -33.67 -6.91
N LEU A 25 29.39 -34.16 -8.14
CA LEU A 25 28.33 -34.24 -9.15
C LEU A 25 27.19 -35.18 -8.72
N SER A 26 27.51 -36.33 -8.11
CA SER A 26 26.48 -37.25 -7.64
C SER A 26 25.70 -36.69 -6.45
N LEU A 27 26.36 -36.01 -5.50
CA LEU A 27 25.68 -35.27 -4.41
C LEU A 27 24.80 -34.13 -4.93
N ALA A 28 25.30 -33.35 -5.89
CA ALA A 28 24.52 -32.28 -6.52
C ALA A 28 23.30 -32.83 -7.28
N LEU A 29 23.45 -33.98 -7.95
CA LEU A 29 22.35 -34.63 -8.66
C LEU A 29 21.28 -35.18 -7.69
N VAL A 30 21.70 -35.75 -6.57
CA VAL A 30 20.80 -36.25 -5.52
C VAL A 30 20.08 -35.09 -4.83
N LEU A 31 20.78 -34.01 -4.49
CA LEU A 31 20.17 -32.80 -3.92
C LEU A 31 19.20 -32.13 -4.91
N PHE A 32 19.56 -32.09 -6.19
CA PHE A 32 18.67 -31.58 -7.25
C PHE A 32 17.43 -32.48 -7.41
N ARG A 33 17.58 -33.81 -7.37
CA ARG A 33 16.46 -34.76 -7.41
C ARG A 33 15.54 -34.63 -6.19
N LEU A 34 16.09 -34.45 -4.99
CA LEU A 34 15.31 -34.23 -3.77
C LEU A 34 14.58 -32.89 -3.81
N TYR A 35 15.24 -31.84 -4.28
CA TYR A 35 14.62 -30.53 -4.45
C TYR A 35 13.53 -30.54 -5.54
N ALA A 36 13.81 -31.14 -6.70
CA ALA A 36 12.85 -31.28 -7.79
C ALA A 36 11.66 -32.17 -7.42
N SER A 37 11.89 -33.29 -6.72
CA SER A 37 10.81 -34.16 -6.21
C SER A 37 9.96 -33.44 -5.17
N SER A 38 10.56 -32.66 -4.27
CA SER A 38 9.79 -31.84 -3.32
C SER A 38 9.00 -30.73 -4.01
N ALA A 39 9.51 -30.17 -5.10
CA ALA A 39 8.81 -29.18 -5.90
C ALA A 39 7.68 -29.80 -6.74
N GLU A 40 7.87 -31.00 -7.31
CA GLU A 40 6.85 -31.73 -8.06
C GLU A 40 5.73 -32.25 -7.14
N ASP A 41 6.02 -32.76 -5.94
CA ASP A 41 4.99 -33.20 -4.98
C ASP A 41 4.17 -32.03 -4.41
N LEU A 42 4.77 -30.83 -4.27
CA LEU A 42 4.07 -29.59 -3.93
C LEU A 42 3.24 -29.03 -5.10
N LEU A 43 3.64 -29.30 -6.35
CA LEU A 43 2.91 -28.87 -7.55
C LEU A 43 1.78 -29.86 -7.93
N ALA A 44 1.93 -31.15 -7.63
CA ALA A 44 0.99 -32.19 -8.05
C ALA A 44 -0.25 -32.33 -7.14
N THR A 45 -0.22 -31.78 -5.92
CA THR A 45 -1.34 -31.89 -4.95
C THR A 45 -2.23 -30.64 -4.88
N GLY A 46 -1.97 -29.61 -5.70
CA GLY A 46 -2.69 -28.33 -5.66
C GLY A 46 -3.61 -28.01 -6.85
N THR A 47 -3.84 -28.94 -7.78
CA THR A 47 -4.41 -28.61 -9.11
C THR A 47 -5.94 -28.67 -9.22
N SER A 48 -6.73 -28.62 -8.14
CA SER A 48 -8.20 -28.77 -8.27
C SER A 48 -9.10 -27.90 -7.38
N HIS A 49 -8.75 -26.64 -7.10
CA HIS A 49 -9.67 -25.74 -6.38
C HIS A 49 -9.83 -24.33 -6.93
N ASP A 50 -9.10 -23.94 -7.97
CA ASP A 50 -9.20 -22.59 -8.53
C ASP A 50 -10.27 -22.55 -9.62
N SER A 51 -11.25 -21.65 -9.50
CA SER A 51 -12.34 -21.56 -10.47
C SER A 51 -11.85 -20.98 -11.80
N PRO A 52 -12.44 -21.35 -12.95
CA PRO A 52 -12.11 -20.74 -14.25
C PRO A 52 -12.19 -19.20 -14.23
N GLN A 53 -13.10 -18.65 -13.44
CA GLN A 53 -13.25 -17.20 -13.27
C GLN A 53 -12.05 -16.58 -12.55
N ALA A 54 -11.47 -17.25 -11.55
CA ALA A 54 -10.27 -16.75 -10.86
C ALA A 54 -9.07 -16.73 -11.80
N HIS A 55 -8.91 -17.77 -12.63
CA HIS A 55 -7.87 -17.81 -13.66
C HIS A 55 -8.02 -16.71 -14.70
N ASP A 56 -9.24 -16.49 -15.20
CA ASP A 56 -9.53 -15.44 -16.18
C ASP A 56 -9.26 -14.04 -15.62
N LEU A 57 -9.71 -13.78 -14.38
CA LEU A 57 -9.44 -12.52 -13.67
C LEU A 57 -7.93 -12.27 -13.56
N CYS A 58 -7.18 -13.22 -13.00
CA CYS A 58 -5.75 -13.01 -12.77
C CYS A 58 -4.98 -12.87 -14.08
N THR A 59 -5.28 -13.70 -15.09
CA THR A 59 -4.60 -13.63 -16.39
C THR A 59 -4.87 -12.30 -17.09
N THR A 60 -6.11 -11.80 -17.04
CA THR A 60 -6.49 -10.49 -17.61
C THR A 60 -5.68 -9.35 -16.98
N HIS A 61 -5.34 -9.47 -15.69
CA HIS A 61 -4.54 -8.48 -14.97
C HIS A 61 -3.03 -8.78 -14.95
N GLY A 62 -2.56 -9.78 -15.70
CA GLY A 62 -1.14 -10.12 -15.80
C GLY A 62 -0.57 -10.83 -14.57
N PHE A 63 -1.42 -11.46 -13.77
CA PHE A 63 -1.06 -12.22 -12.58
C PHE A 63 -1.46 -13.69 -12.71
N THR A 64 -0.98 -14.53 -11.79
CA THR A 64 -1.43 -15.92 -11.64
C THR A 64 -2.37 -16.03 -10.44
N VAL A 65 -3.14 -17.11 -10.35
CA VAL A 65 -4.04 -17.33 -9.20
C VAL A 65 -3.23 -17.50 -7.91
N TYR A 66 -3.74 -16.99 -6.80
CA TYR A 66 -3.21 -17.24 -5.47
C TYR A 66 -3.59 -18.66 -5.01
N PRO A 67 -2.63 -19.55 -4.68
CA PRO A 67 -2.92 -20.96 -4.46
C PRO A 67 -3.90 -21.20 -3.30
N ALA A 68 -4.92 -22.05 -3.53
CA ALA A 68 -5.87 -22.46 -2.49
C ALA A 68 -5.19 -23.07 -1.25
N ALA A 69 -4.11 -23.83 -1.43
CA ALA A 69 -3.32 -24.39 -0.32
C ALA A 69 -2.69 -23.32 0.60
N ALA A 70 -2.45 -22.12 0.07
CA ALA A 70 -1.91 -20.99 0.81
C ALA A 70 -3.00 -20.20 1.57
N ALA A 71 -4.29 -20.52 1.39
CA ALA A 71 -5.40 -19.89 2.13
C ALA A 71 -5.59 -20.45 3.56
N GLY A 72 -4.71 -21.35 4.01
CA GLY A 72 -4.75 -21.98 5.34
C GLY A 72 -5.66 -23.20 5.40
N SER A 73 -5.46 -24.04 6.43
CA SER A 73 -6.01 -25.39 6.59
C SER A 73 -7.53 -25.48 6.87
N GLY A 74 -8.34 -24.60 6.29
CA GLY A 74 -9.80 -24.59 6.45
C GLY A 74 -10.58 -23.92 5.31
N GLY A 75 -9.94 -23.66 4.16
CA GLY A 75 -10.61 -23.01 3.01
C GLY A 75 -11.02 -21.55 3.26
N ALA A 76 -10.51 -20.92 4.31
CA ALA A 76 -10.86 -19.55 4.69
C ALA A 76 -10.23 -18.53 3.72
N ARG A 77 -11.08 -17.69 3.11
CA ARG A 77 -10.70 -16.66 2.12
C ARG A 77 -9.47 -15.85 2.56
N ARG A 78 -8.55 -15.58 1.63
CA ARG A 78 -7.39 -14.68 1.84
C ARG A 78 -7.88 -13.34 2.36
N LYS A 79 -7.36 -12.88 3.50
CA LYS A 79 -7.79 -11.63 4.14
C LYS A 79 -7.11 -10.41 3.52
N ILE A 80 -7.77 -9.27 3.56
CA ILE A 80 -7.24 -7.97 3.18
C ILE A 80 -7.26 -7.05 4.40
N TYR A 81 -6.08 -6.53 4.74
CA TYR A 81 -5.88 -5.53 5.78
C TYR A 81 -5.62 -4.17 5.14
N ASP A 82 -6.39 -3.19 5.56
CA ASP A 82 -6.24 -1.80 5.17
C ASP A 82 -5.47 -1.07 6.27
N LEU A 83 -4.22 -0.69 6.00
CA LEU A 83 -3.33 -0.02 6.97
C LEU A 83 -3.27 1.46 6.62
N THR A 84 -3.98 2.28 7.40
CA THR A 84 -4.19 3.69 7.08
C THR A 84 -3.90 4.58 8.27
N MET A 85 -3.17 5.67 8.04
CA MET A 85 -2.99 6.74 9.02
C MET A 85 -4.08 7.79 8.88
N VAL A 86 -4.59 8.29 10.00
CA VAL A 86 -5.58 9.38 10.01
C VAL A 86 -5.08 10.57 10.84
N ASN A 87 -5.44 11.78 10.39
CA ASN A 87 -5.23 13.01 11.13
C ASN A 87 -6.54 13.77 11.32
N THR A 88 -6.90 14.64 10.38
CA THR A 88 -8.08 15.52 10.44
C THR A 88 -9.10 15.20 9.36
N GLU A 89 -8.76 14.32 8.44
CA GLU A 89 -9.49 14.01 7.22
C GLU A 89 -10.64 12.99 7.45
N LEU A 90 -11.55 13.28 8.39
CA LEU A 90 -12.65 12.37 8.76
C LEU A 90 -13.60 12.04 7.60
N ASP A 91 -13.80 12.98 6.67
CA ASP A 91 -14.56 12.78 5.44
C ASP A 91 -13.90 11.75 4.52
N TRP A 92 -12.58 11.80 4.39
CA TRP A 92 -11.81 10.81 3.62
C TRP A 92 -11.79 9.45 4.30
N LEU A 93 -11.73 9.41 5.63
CA LEU A 93 -11.86 8.14 6.36
C LEU A 93 -13.23 7.50 6.08
N GLU A 94 -14.31 8.27 6.06
CA GLU A 94 -15.63 7.74 5.73
C GLU A 94 -15.74 7.27 4.28
N ILE A 95 -15.25 8.07 3.32
CA ILE A 95 -15.22 7.68 1.90
C ILE A 95 -14.44 6.37 1.72
N ARG A 96 -13.30 6.25 2.40
CA ARG A 96 -12.47 5.04 2.37
C ARG A 96 -13.20 3.83 2.92
N LEU A 97 -13.77 3.96 4.13
CA LEU A 97 -14.50 2.87 4.77
C LEU A 97 -15.66 2.41 3.90
N ASP A 98 -16.47 3.35 3.39
CA ASP A 98 -17.60 3.05 2.51
C ASP A 98 -17.17 2.31 1.25
N THR A 99 -16.17 2.85 0.55
CA THR A 99 -15.73 2.33 -0.74
C THR A 99 -15.14 0.93 -0.62
N LEU A 100 -14.40 0.66 0.47
CA LEU A 100 -13.63 -0.58 0.60
C LEU A 100 -14.33 -1.64 1.47
N TYR A 101 -15.48 -1.32 2.06
CA TYR A 101 -16.10 -2.12 3.13
C TYR A 101 -16.31 -3.60 2.75
N ASP A 102 -16.80 -3.87 1.55
CA ASP A 102 -17.10 -5.22 1.09
C ASP A 102 -15.84 -6.04 0.79
N GLU A 103 -14.74 -5.36 0.47
CA GLU A 103 -13.48 -5.99 0.07
C GLU A 103 -12.42 -5.99 1.16
N VAL A 104 -12.60 -5.28 2.27
CA VAL A 104 -11.64 -5.30 3.39
C VAL A 104 -12.14 -6.20 4.51
N ASP A 105 -11.23 -6.94 5.14
CA ASP A 105 -11.53 -7.79 6.29
C ASP A 105 -11.21 -7.09 7.62
N LEU A 106 -10.22 -6.19 7.64
CA LEU A 106 -9.92 -5.34 8.79
C LEU A 106 -9.31 -4.00 8.36
N PHE A 107 -9.90 -2.90 8.80
CA PHE A 107 -9.35 -1.56 8.73
C PHE A 107 -8.54 -1.26 10.00
N ILE A 108 -7.23 -1.11 9.85
CA ILE A 108 -6.34 -0.66 10.92
C ILE A 108 -6.09 0.82 10.75
N ILE A 109 -6.70 1.60 11.63
CA ILE A 109 -6.70 3.06 11.59
C ILE A 109 -5.73 3.54 12.67
N VAL A 110 -4.56 4.00 12.24
CA VAL A 110 -3.52 4.50 13.14
C VAL A 110 -3.66 6.00 13.31
N GLU A 111 -3.87 6.44 14.54
CA GLU A 111 -3.99 7.85 14.91
C GLU A 111 -2.93 8.24 15.93
N SER A 112 -2.15 9.29 15.64
CA SER A 112 -1.15 9.84 16.55
C SER A 112 -1.73 10.98 17.41
N PRO A 113 -1.40 11.10 18.70
CA PRO A 113 -1.68 12.31 19.49
C PRO A 113 -0.69 13.46 19.19
N LYS A 114 0.23 13.28 18.24
CA LYS A 114 1.19 14.30 17.78
C LYS A 114 1.16 14.49 16.26
N THR A 115 1.38 15.72 15.79
CA THR A 115 1.64 16.01 14.37
C THR A 115 3.03 15.50 13.96
N PHE A 116 3.35 15.49 12.66
CA PHE A 116 4.72 15.13 12.23
C PHE A 116 5.78 16.15 12.65
N HIS A 117 5.38 17.32 13.13
CA HIS A 117 6.27 18.33 13.71
C HIS A 117 6.43 18.14 15.22
N GLY A 118 5.73 17.17 15.81
CA GLY A 118 5.81 16.82 17.24
C GLY A 118 4.87 17.62 18.14
N HIS A 119 4.02 18.48 17.58
CA HIS A 119 3.02 19.23 18.34
C HIS A 119 1.87 18.32 18.76
N ASP A 120 1.34 18.52 19.96
CA ASP A 120 0.17 17.78 20.42
C ASP A 120 -1.04 18.10 19.55
N LYS A 121 -1.87 17.08 19.31
CA LYS A 121 -3.11 17.21 18.55
C LYS A 121 -4.20 16.32 19.16
N PRO A 122 -5.48 16.72 19.04
CA PRO A 122 -6.58 15.85 19.42
C PRO A 122 -6.63 14.59 18.55
N LEU A 123 -7.21 13.53 19.11
CA LEU A 123 -7.51 12.29 18.43
C LEU A 123 -8.92 12.37 17.84
N LEU A 124 -9.05 13.11 16.72
CA LEU A 124 -10.35 13.41 16.10
C LEU A 124 -11.09 12.16 15.62
N ALA A 125 -10.39 11.13 15.14
CA ALA A 125 -11.03 9.88 14.73
C ALA A 125 -11.58 9.13 15.95
N LYS A 126 -10.82 9.09 17.06
CA LYS A 126 -11.29 8.55 18.35
C LYS A 126 -12.47 9.34 18.93
N GLN A 127 -12.40 10.67 18.89
CA GLN A 127 -13.48 11.54 19.40
C GLN A 127 -14.76 11.44 18.56
N SER A 128 -14.62 11.18 17.26
CA SER A 128 -15.73 11.04 16.33
C SER A 128 -16.06 9.58 16.01
N TRP A 129 -15.69 8.64 16.88
CA TRP A 129 -15.78 7.21 16.57
C TRP A 129 -17.20 6.75 16.19
N ASP A 130 -18.21 7.30 16.88
CA ASP A 130 -19.63 7.00 16.63
C ASP A 130 -20.09 7.39 15.22
N ARG A 131 -19.42 8.36 14.57
CA ARG A 131 -19.67 8.71 13.16
C ARG A 131 -19.49 7.52 12.23
N PHE A 132 -18.63 6.56 12.62
CA PHE A 132 -18.27 5.39 11.81
C PHE A 132 -18.96 4.11 12.28
N ALA A 133 -20.02 4.20 13.12
CA ALA A 133 -20.69 3.07 13.75
C ALA A 133 -21.07 1.94 12.77
N LYS A 134 -21.48 2.28 11.55
CA LYS A 134 -21.84 1.31 10.51
C LYS A 134 -20.70 0.39 10.04
N TYR A 135 -19.45 0.72 10.37
CA TYR A 135 -18.26 -0.02 9.93
C TYR A 135 -17.48 -0.67 11.09
N HIS A 136 -17.93 -0.50 12.33
CA HIS A 136 -17.16 -0.86 13.54
C HIS A 136 -16.78 -2.34 13.63
N ASP A 137 -17.57 -3.23 13.03
CA ASP A 137 -17.30 -4.67 12.99
C ASP A 137 -15.98 -5.02 12.28
N LYS A 138 -15.53 -4.16 11.35
CA LYS A 138 -14.27 -4.31 10.62
C LYS A 138 -13.24 -3.24 10.96
N MET A 139 -13.48 -2.38 11.95
CA MET A 139 -12.55 -1.31 12.30
C MET A 139 -11.74 -1.62 13.56
N LEU A 140 -10.46 -1.28 13.53
CA LEU A 140 -9.55 -1.29 14.66
C LEU A 140 -8.85 0.07 14.71
N HIS A 141 -9.21 0.88 15.71
CA HIS A 141 -8.49 2.11 16.03
C HIS A 141 -7.26 1.77 16.86
N HIS A 142 -6.11 2.31 16.46
CA HIS A 142 -4.87 2.24 17.22
C HIS A 142 -4.36 3.65 17.49
N GLU A 143 -4.36 4.03 18.77
CA GLU A 143 -3.67 5.22 19.24
C GLU A 143 -2.18 4.93 19.31
N LEU A 144 -1.37 5.74 18.61
CA LEU A 144 0.06 5.54 18.51
C LEU A 144 0.75 5.59 19.88
N GLU A 145 1.45 4.52 20.25
CA GLU A 145 2.19 4.42 21.51
C GLU A 145 3.65 4.84 21.28
N PHE A 146 4.09 5.93 21.92
CA PHE A 146 5.48 6.40 21.83
C PHE A 146 6.37 5.73 22.88
N PRO A 147 7.51 5.12 22.52
CA PRO A 147 8.45 4.60 23.50
C PRO A 147 9.15 5.76 24.23
N GLY A 148 9.48 5.58 25.51
CA GLY A 148 10.07 6.64 26.35
C GLY A 148 11.41 7.21 25.85
N GLY A 149 12.10 6.52 24.94
CA GLY A 149 13.33 6.96 24.28
C GLY A 149 13.13 7.64 22.92
N PHE A 150 11.89 7.86 22.47
CA PHE A 150 11.63 8.42 21.14
C PHE A 150 12.09 9.89 21.04
N ARG A 151 13.18 10.13 20.30
CA ARG A 151 13.80 11.45 20.11
C ARG A 151 13.98 11.77 18.62
N PRO A 152 12.89 12.04 17.90
CA PRO A 152 12.93 12.28 16.46
C PRO A 152 13.75 13.54 16.13
N GLN A 153 14.52 13.48 15.05
CA GLN A 153 15.34 14.60 14.55
C GLN A 153 14.70 15.25 13.32
N ARG A 154 13.87 14.50 12.59
CA ARG A 154 13.21 14.91 11.35
C ARG A 154 11.70 14.72 11.48
N THR A 155 10.93 15.50 10.72
CA THR A 155 9.48 15.31 10.62
C THR A 155 9.11 13.91 10.10
N TRP A 156 9.89 13.40 9.15
CA TRP A 156 9.76 12.04 8.64
C TRP A 156 9.93 10.96 9.70
N ASP A 157 10.63 11.21 10.81
CA ASP A 157 10.78 10.19 11.87
C ASP A 157 9.44 9.94 12.56
N PHE A 158 8.60 10.98 12.75
CA PHE A 158 7.23 10.83 13.23
C PHE A 158 6.35 10.11 12.22
N GLU A 159 6.42 10.51 10.96
CA GLU A 159 5.66 9.89 9.86
C GLU A 159 5.99 8.40 9.73
N TYR A 160 7.28 8.07 9.76
CA TYR A 160 7.74 6.69 9.69
C TYR A 160 7.26 5.90 10.90
N PHE A 161 7.46 6.42 12.10
CA PHE A 161 7.03 5.74 13.31
C PHE A 161 5.51 5.48 13.32
N GLN A 162 4.70 6.45 12.90
CA GLN A 162 3.25 6.26 12.79
C GLN A 162 2.88 5.23 11.72
N ARG A 163 3.53 5.26 10.55
CA ARG A 163 3.21 4.35 9.44
C ARG A 163 3.52 2.89 9.77
N ASP A 164 4.65 2.63 10.43
CA ASP A 164 5.04 1.27 10.81
C ASP A 164 4.19 0.73 11.97
N ALA A 165 3.49 1.57 12.75
CA ALA A 165 2.76 1.14 13.94
C ALA A 165 1.64 0.12 13.66
N ALA A 166 1.02 0.16 12.48
CA ALA A 166 0.05 -0.85 12.08
C ALA A 166 0.67 -2.26 12.06
N TYR A 167 1.93 -2.38 11.68
CA TYR A 167 2.66 -3.64 11.66
C TYR A 167 3.37 -3.92 12.99
N GLU A 168 4.06 -2.93 13.56
CA GLU A 168 4.94 -3.11 14.73
C GLU A 168 4.20 -3.05 16.08
N GLN A 169 3.04 -2.40 16.15
CA GLN A 169 2.28 -2.22 17.41
C GLN A 169 0.95 -2.96 17.41
N VAL A 170 0.26 -3.07 16.26
CA VAL A 170 -1.06 -3.71 16.19
C VAL A 170 -0.94 -5.22 15.96
N PHE A 171 -0.24 -5.67 14.91
CA PHE A 171 -0.18 -7.11 14.60
C PHE A 171 0.35 -7.98 15.73
N PRO A 172 1.41 -7.63 16.48
CA PRO A 172 1.87 -8.43 17.62
C PRO A 172 0.78 -8.64 18.68
N LYS A 173 -0.16 -7.69 18.84
CA LYS A 173 -1.29 -7.79 19.78
C LYS A 173 -2.41 -8.70 19.27
N LEU A 174 -2.48 -8.95 17.95
CA LEU A 174 -3.47 -9.84 17.35
C LEU A 174 -2.98 -11.30 17.28
N LEU A 175 -1.68 -11.51 17.06
CA LEU A 175 -1.10 -12.83 16.85
C LEU A 175 -1.33 -13.77 18.05
N GLY A 176 -1.79 -14.99 17.75
CA GLY A 176 -1.91 -16.10 18.71
C GLY A 176 -3.32 -16.35 19.25
N THR A 177 -4.17 -15.32 19.37
CA THR A 177 -5.50 -15.45 20.01
C THR A 177 -6.63 -14.74 19.29
N ASP A 178 -6.35 -13.73 18.45
CA ASP A 178 -7.39 -12.98 17.77
C ASP A 178 -7.71 -13.62 16.40
N PRO A 179 -8.99 -13.89 16.05
CA PRO A 179 -9.36 -14.39 14.72
C PRO A 179 -8.99 -13.42 13.59
N ARG A 180 -8.80 -12.14 13.91
CA ARG A 180 -8.33 -11.09 13.00
C ARG A 180 -6.81 -11.09 12.82
N ALA A 181 -6.07 -12.00 13.44
CA ALA A 181 -4.62 -12.13 13.24
C ALA A 181 -4.27 -12.42 11.76
N PRO A 182 -3.24 -11.78 11.19
CA PRO A 182 -2.82 -12.05 9.82
C PRO A 182 -2.23 -13.45 9.68
N ARG A 183 -2.54 -14.09 8.55
CA ARG A 183 -1.99 -15.39 8.14
C ARG A 183 -1.03 -15.19 6.98
N LEU A 184 -0.14 -16.15 6.77
CA LEU A 184 0.79 -16.11 5.64
C LEU A 184 0.02 -15.92 4.33
N GLY A 185 0.50 -14.97 3.53
CA GLY A 185 -0.08 -14.56 2.28
C GLY A 185 -1.25 -13.58 2.37
N ASP A 186 -1.86 -13.32 3.53
CA ASP A 186 -2.91 -12.29 3.63
C ASP A 186 -2.41 -10.93 3.12
N VAL A 187 -3.25 -10.15 2.43
CA VAL A 187 -2.88 -8.90 1.75
C VAL A 187 -2.80 -7.75 2.74
N LEU A 188 -1.75 -6.95 2.63
CA LEU A 188 -1.58 -5.71 3.37
C LEU A 188 -1.54 -4.54 2.40
N VAL A 189 -2.48 -3.61 2.52
CA VAL A 189 -2.50 -2.36 1.75
C VAL A 189 -2.06 -1.22 2.66
N VAL A 190 -1.01 -0.51 2.26
CA VAL A 190 -0.45 0.62 3.02
C VAL A 190 -0.73 1.91 2.25
N ALA A 191 -1.61 2.73 2.81
CA ALA A 191 -2.11 3.92 2.13
C ALA A 191 -2.21 5.12 3.08
N ASP A 192 -2.13 6.32 2.50
CA ASP A 192 -2.69 7.50 3.15
C ASP A 192 -4.22 7.48 2.99
N VAL A 193 -4.94 8.19 3.87
CA VAL A 193 -6.42 8.12 3.93
C VAL A 193 -7.11 8.61 2.64
N ASP A 194 -6.47 9.48 1.87
CA ASP A 194 -6.92 10.05 0.60
C ASP A 194 -6.44 9.26 -0.64
N GLU A 195 -5.77 8.13 -0.45
CA GLU A 195 -5.34 7.18 -1.49
C GLU A 195 -6.25 5.95 -1.49
N ILE A 196 -7.38 6.00 -2.21
CA ILE A 196 -8.44 4.98 -2.18
C ILE A 196 -8.24 3.96 -3.31
N PRO A 197 -7.88 2.70 -3.04
CA PRO A 197 -7.89 1.64 -4.06
C PRO A 197 -9.30 1.40 -4.61
N ARG A 198 -9.41 0.89 -5.84
CA ARG A 198 -10.70 0.40 -6.35
C ARG A 198 -11.08 -0.92 -5.64
N PRO A 199 -12.38 -1.19 -5.41
CA PRO A 199 -12.82 -2.50 -4.95
C PRO A 199 -12.34 -3.64 -5.85
N ASP A 200 -12.36 -3.44 -7.18
CA ASP A 200 -11.88 -4.43 -8.14
C ASP A 200 -10.37 -4.69 -8.00
N THR A 201 -9.57 -3.66 -7.70
CA THR A 201 -8.16 -3.83 -7.37
C THR A 201 -7.99 -4.75 -6.16
N LEU A 202 -8.75 -4.52 -5.09
CA LEU A 202 -8.70 -5.38 -3.91
C LEU A 202 -9.13 -6.82 -4.23
N ARG A 203 -10.12 -7.02 -5.10
CA ARG A 203 -10.54 -8.34 -5.55
C ARG A 203 -9.44 -9.07 -6.33
N VAL A 204 -8.68 -8.35 -7.16
CA VAL A 204 -7.48 -8.88 -7.82
C VAL A 204 -6.42 -9.26 -6.79
N LEU A 205 -6.09 -8.39 -5.84
CA LEU A 205 -5.10 -8.71 -4.80
C LEU A 205 -5.51 -9.90 -3.93
N ARG A 206 -6.81 -10.08 -3.70
CA ARG A 206 -7.34 -11.24 -2.98
C ARG A 206 -7.13 -12.54 -3.75
N THR A 207 -7.40 -12.50 -5.05
CA THR A 207 -7.53 -13.70 -5.89
C THR A 207 -6.20 -14.10 -6.52
N CYS A 208 -5.29 -13.15 -6.71
CA CYS A 208 -4.10 -13.34 -7.52
C CYS A 208 -2.80 -13.26 -6.71
N SER A 209 -1.80 -14.00 -7.18
CA SER A 209 -0.42 -13.88 -6.74
C SER A 209 0.20 -12.62 -7.34
N PHE A 210 0.75 -11.76 -6.49
CA PHE A 210 1.41 -10.52 -6.90
C PHE A 210 2.80 -10.40 -6.25
N PRO A 211 3.72 -9.61 -6.82
CA PRO A 211 5.05 -9.41 -6.26
C PRO A 211 5.02 -8.85 -4.83
N ARG A 212 6.03 -9.17 -4.02
CA ARG A 212 6.10 -8.74 -2.61
C ARG A 212 6.03 -7.22 -2.43
N ARG A 213 6.46 -6.44 -3.42
CA ARG A 213 6.30 -4.98 -3.47
C ARG A 213 5.45 -4.62 -4.68
N LEU A 214 4.16 -4.38 -4.47
CA LEU A 214 3.31 -3.93 -5.56
C LEU A 214 2.98 -2.45 -5.36
N THR A 215 3.34 -1.63 -6.35
CA THR A 215 2.88 -0.24 -6.43
C THR A 215 1.54 -0.20 -7.15
N LEU A 216 0.52 0.27 -6.46
CA LEU A 216 -0.80 0.53 -7.02
C LEU A 216 -0.80 1.97 -7.55
N TYR A 217 -0.77 2.12 -8.87
CA TYR A 217 -0.80 3.44 -9.50
C TYR A 217 -2.24 3.95 -9.53
N THR A 218 -2.45 5.15 -9.01
CA THR A 218 -3.77 5.75 -8.88
C THR A 218 -3.89 7.03 -9.68
N ARG A 219 -5.10 7.30 -10.17
CA ARG A 219 -5.41 8.58 -10.82
C ARG A 219 -5.26 9.69 -9.80
N PHE A 220 -4.42 10.66 -10.13
CA PHE A 220 -4.08 11.75 -9.23
C PHE A 220 -4.99 12.96 -9.45
N PHE A 221 -5.76 13.29 -8.44
CA PHE A 221 -6.64 14.45 -8.37
C PHE A 221 -6.15 15.44 -7.32
N TYR A 222 -6.52 16.70 -7.51
CA TYR A 222 -6.11 17.79 -6.66
C TYR A 222 -7.30 18.67 -6.32
N TYR A 223 -7.51 18.96 -5.04
CA TYR A 223 -8.68 19.69 -4.50
C TYR A 223 -10.07 19.06 -4.68
N SER A 224 -10.35 18.44 -5.82
CA SER A 224 -11.58 17.73 -6.13
C SER A 224 -11.34 16.77 -7.31
N PHE A 225 -12.31 15.93 -7.61
CA PHE A 225 -12.29 15.07 -8.80
C PHE A 225 -12.50 15.83 -10.13
N GLN A 226 -12.56 17.17 -10.09
CA GLN A 226 -12.54 18.00 -11.30
C GLN A 226 -11.12 18.22 -11.81
N PHE A 227 -10.09 18.20 -10.96
CA PHE A 227 -8.74 18.57 -11.37
C PHE A 227 -7.80 17.38 -11.33
N GLN A 228 -7.67 16.71 -12.48
CA GLN A 228 -6.75 15.59 -12.63
C GLN A 228 -5.35 16.10 -12.98
N SER A 229 -4.31 15.55 -12.36
CA SER A 229 -2.93 15.88 -12.67
C SER A 229 -2.56 15.45 -14.10
N ILE A 230 -1.90 16.35 -14.83
CA ILE A 230 -1.30 16.06 -16.13
C ILE A 230 0.10 15.50 -15.88
N GLY A 231 0.29 14.22 -16.14
CA GLY A 231 1.58 13.55 -15.94
C GLY A 231 1.45 12.07 -15.62
N PRO A 232 2.49 11.44 -15.05
CA PRO A 232 2.41 10.07 -14.59
C PRO A 232 1.39 9.92 -13.45
N GLU A 233 0.78 8.75 -13.36
CA GLU A 233 -0.10 8.38 -12.24
C GLU A 233 0.63 8.48 -10.89
N TRP A 234 -0.15 8.69 -9.84
CA TRP A 234 0.37 8.69 -8.48
C TRP A 234 0.83 7.28 -8.12
N HIS A 235 2.04 7.14 -7.61
CA HIS A 235 2.69 5.85 -7.37
C HIS A 235 2.41 5.30 -5.98
N HIS A 236 1.17 5.45 -5.52
CA HIS A 236 0.67 4.97 -4.24
C HIS A 236 -0.85 4.72 -4.33
N PRO A 237 -1.42 3.83 -3.51
CA PRO A 237 -0.81 3.15 -2.35
C PRO A 237 0.11 1.98 -2.73
N GLN A 238 0.68 1.31 -1.72
CA GLN A 238 1.44 0.07 -1.92
C GLN A 238 0.69 -1.12 -1.33
N ALA A 239 0.86 -2.27 -1.96
CA ALA A 239 0.44 -3.55 -1.44
C ALA A 239 1.63 -4.49 -1.23
N THR A 240 1.55 -5.27 -0.16
CA THR A 240 2.41 -6.43 0.11
C THR A 240 1.53 -7.55 0.67
N TYR A 241 2.15 -8.63 1.11
CA TYR A 241 1.46 -9.70 1.82
C TYR A 241 2.20 -10.02 3.11
N TYR A 242 1.46 -10.52 4.09
CA TYR A 242 2.02 -10.97 5.35
C TYR A 242 2.86 -12.23 5.13
N ASP A 243 4.13 -12.21 5.52
CA ASP A 243 5.11 -13.29 5.33
C ASP A 243 5.89 -13.51 6.63
N GLY A 244 5.18 -13.39 7.77
CA GLY A 244 5.76 -13.48 9.10
C GLY A 244 6.91 -12.47 9.28
N HIS A 245 8.05 -12.95 9.75
CA HIS A 245 9.25 -12.12 9.95
C HIS A 245 9.83 -11.52 8.66
N ARG A 246 9.42 -12.01 7.48
CA ARG A 246 9.81 -11.45 6.18
C ARG A 246 8.77 -10.46 5.64
N THR A 247 7.73 -10.12 6.38
CA THR A 247 6.82 -9.06 5.93
C THR A 247 7.60 -7.75 5.78
N LEU A 248 7.34 -7.00 4.71
CA LEU A 248 7.92 -5.66 4.58
C LEU A 248 7.20 -4.72 5.52
N SER A 249 7.95 -3.99 6.34
CA SER A 249 7.36 -2.91 7.13
C SER A 249 6.74 -1.86 6.20
N PRO A 250 5.64 -1.21 6.61
CA PRO A 250 4.99 -0.16 5.84
C PRO A 250 5.94 0.91 5.26
N ASN A 251 6.94 1.37 6.02
CA ASN A 251 7.93 2.32 5.50
C ASN A 251 8.89 1.71 4.48
N ASN A 252 9.38 0.48 4.72
CA ASN A 252 10.23 -0.19 3.74
C ASN A 252 9.48 -0.41 2.43
N LEU A 253 8.18 -0.68 2.51
CA LEU A 253 7.32 -0.80 1.34
C LEU A 253 7.14 0.54 0.61
N ARG A 254 6.74 1.62 1.32
CA ARG A 254 6.50 2.93 0.69
C ARG A 254 7.77 3.64 0.21
N GLY A 255 8.86 3.53 0.96
CA GLY A 255 10.15 4.17 0.65
C GLY A 255 11.06 3.34 -0.26
N GLY A 256 10.63 2.14 -0.65
CA GLY A 256 11.48 1.20 -1.39
C GLY A 256 12.70 0.72 -0.60
N GLY A 257 12.60 0.66 0.73
CA GLY A 257 13.63 0.13 1.63
C GLY A 257 13.58 -1.40 1.78
N GLY A 258 14.52 -1.97 2.54
CA GLY A 258 14.60 -3.40 2.84
C GLY A 258 15.13 -4.28 1.70
N GLY A 259 16.16 -5.08 1.98
CA GLY A 259 16.86 -5.91 0.99
C GLY A 259 17.89 -5.12 0.17
N ASN A 260 18.54 -5.78 -0.79
CA ASN A 260 19.52 -5.15 -1.68
C ASN A 260 18.84 -4.63 -2.97
N PHE A 261 19.59 -3.92 -3.82
CA PHE A 261 19.05 -3.36 -5.06
C PHE A 261 18.42 -4.42 -5.98
N ILE A 262 19.10 -5.56 -6.16
CA ILE A 262 18.65 -6.64 -7.04
C ILE A 262 17.36 -7.26 -6.51
N SER A 263 17.31 -7.59 -5.20
CA SER A 263 16.12 -8.17 -4.59
C SER A 263 14.94 -7.22 -4.69
N ARG A 264 15.14 -5.91 -4.43
CA ARG A 264 14.08 -4.91 -4.58
C ARG A 264 13.55 -4.86 -6.01
N TRP A 265 14.43 -4.88 -7.01
CA TRP A 265 14.03 -4.87 -8.41
C TRP A 265 13.22 -6.12 -8.80
N LEU A 266 13.69 -7.31 -8.41
CA LEU A 266 13.01 -8.59 -8.69
C LEU A 266 11.67 -8.74 -7.98
N GLU A 267 11.53 -8.16 -6.77
CA GLU A 267 10.32 -8.24 -5.95
C GLU A 267 9.30 -7.13 -6.26
N SER A 268 9.62 -6.19 -7.16
CA SER A 268 8.77 -5.05 -7.46
C SER A 268 7.83 -5.30 -8.64
N GLY A 269 6.57 -4.92 -8.47
CA GLY A 269 5.56 -4.90 -9.51
C GLY A 269 4.84 -3.56 -9.56
N LYS A 270 4.13 -3.34 -10.66
CA LYS A 270 3.30 -2.15 -10.90
C LYS A 270 1.91 -2.61 -11.32
N TYR A 271 0.88 -1.98 -10.79
CA TYR A 271 -0.50 -2.21 -11.20
C TYR A 271 -1.15 -0.86 -11.49
N ALA A 272 -1.58 -0.64 -12.74
CA ALA A 272 -2.12 0.63 -13.21
C ALA A 272 -3.60 0.80 -12.84
N ASP A 273 -4.14 2.02 -12.97
CA ASP A 273 -5.56 2.35 -12.76
C ASP A 273 -6.18 1.72 -11.50
N SER A 274 -5.39 1.69 -10.42
CA SER A 274 -5.69 0.91 -9.23
C SER A 274 -6.58 1.63 -8.23
N GLY A 275 -6.96 2.88 -8.49
CA GLY A 275 -7.68 3.72 -7.54
C GLY A 275 -7.56 5.20 -7.82
N TRP A 276 -7.91 5.95 -6.79
CA TRP A 276 -7.91 7.40 -6.78
C TRP A 276 -7.02 7.93 -5.67
N HIS A 277 -6.30 9.01 -5.95
CA HIS A 277 -5.65 9.82 -4.91
C HIS A 277 -6.13 11.25 -5.06
N CYS A 278 -6.70 11.84 -4.00
CA CYS A 278 -7.20 13.21 -4.03
C CYS A 278 -6.46 14.07 -3.01
N SER A 279 -5.38 14.71 -3.42
CA SER A 279 -4.57 15.49 -2.50
C SER A 279 -5.21 16.84 -2.22
N SER A 280 -5.18 17.23 -0.94
CA SER A 280 -5.69 18.50 -0.44
C SER A 280 -7.17 18.71 -0.79
N CYS A 281 -7.99 17.65 -0.75
CA CYS A 281 -9.39 17.70 -1.10
C CYS A 281 -10.26 17.93 0.13
N PHE A 282 -10.31 19.18 0.63
CA PHE A 282 -10.97 19.55 1.88
C PHE A 282 -12.18 20.46 1.68
N ASP A 283 -13.12 20.40 2.62
CA ASP A 283 -14.35 21.20 2.62
C ASP A 283 -14.18 22.58 3.29
N SER A 284 -12.97 22.94 3.76
CA SER A 284 -12.72 24.17 4.51
C SER A 284 -11.29 24.65 4.43
N ILE A 285 -11.10 25.97 4.47
CA ILE A 285 -9.79 26.64 4.55
C ILE A 285 -9.03 26.17 5.80
N GLU A 286 -9.72 26.03 6.93
CA GLU A 286 -9.09 25.54 8.17
C GLU A 286 -8.36 24.21 7.98
N LEU A 287 -8.96 23.24 7.27
CA LEU A 287 -8.32 21.95 7.00
C LEU A 287 -7.10 22.09 6.09
N TYR A 288 -7.12 22.98 5.09
CA TYR A 288 -5.92 23.29 4.30
C TYR A 288 -4.79 23.83 5.17
N LEU A 289 -5.09 24.82 6.02
CA LEU A 289 -4.11 25.44 6.90
C LEU A 289 -3.55 24.47 7.94
N ASN A 290 -4.39 23.56 8.46
CA ASN A 290 -3.98 22.51 9.37
C ASN A 290 -3.08 21.48 8.67
N LYS A 291 -3.44 21.01 7.47
CA LYS A 291 -2.62 20.09 6.69
C LYS A 291 -1.23 20.68 6.42
N MET A 292 -1.17 21.94 6.01
CA MET A 292 0.10 22.65 5.79
C MET A 292 0.95 22.73 7.06
N ALA A 293 0.33 22.93 8.22
CA ALA A 293 1.02 23.02 9.50
C ALA A 293 1.47 21.67 10.06
N SER A 294 0.89 20.54 9.61
CA SER A 294 1.07 19.24 10.27
C SER A 294 1.86 18.21 9.46
N PHE A 295 1.92 18.32 8.13
CA PHE A 295 2.61 17.36 7.27
C PHE A 295 4.14 17.56 7.17
N SER A 296 4.88 16.54 6.70
CA SER A 296 6.34 16.50 6.80
C SER A 296 7.10 17.57 6.00
N HIS A 297 6.46 18.16 4.98
CA HIS A 297 7.09 19.15 4.10
C HIS A 297 7.06 20.58 4.67
N LYS A 298 7.94 20.86 5.65
CA LYS A 298 7.99 22.18 6.36
C LYS A 298 7.97 23.42 5.46
N TRP A 299 8.65 23.38 4.30
CA TRP A 299 8.76 24.55 3.41
C TRP A 299 7.42 25.01 2.81
N MET A 300 6.42 24.12 2.81
CA MET A 300 5.10 24.35 2.23
C MET A 300 4.14 25.08 3.20
N ASN A 301 4.59 25.37 4.43
CA ASN A 301 3.82 26.07 5.47
C ASN A 301 4.18 27.57 5.60
N GLY A 302 4.83 28.18 4.59
CA GLY A 302 5.20 29.60 4.63
C GLY A 302 3.99 30.54 4.52
N ASP A 303 4.05 31.71 5.16
CA ASP A 303 2.95 32.70 5.23
C ASP A 303 2.34 33.05 3.87
N LYS A 304 3.16 33.11 2.82
CA LYS A 304 2.71 33.39 1.44
C LYS A 304 1.72 32.37 0.86
N PHE A 305 1.61 31.19 1.44
CA PHE A 305 0.69 30.12 1.01
C PHE A 305 -0.56 30.01 1.90
N ARG A 306 -0.65 30.85 2.94
CA ARG A 306 -1.69 30.78 3.98
C ARG A 306 -2.80 31.81 3.79
N ASP A 307 -2.71 32.62 2.73
CA ASP A 307 -3.74 33.59 2.36
C ASP A 307 -5.04 32.88 1.96
N ARG A 308 -6.15 33.27 2.59
CA ARG A 308 -7.45 32.59 2.45
C ARG A 308 -8.01 32.76 1.03
N ASP A 309 -7.94 33.97 0.50
CA ASP A 309 -8.43 34.30 -0.84
C ASP A 309 -7.59 33.58 -1.91
N GLY A 310 -6.27 33.54 -1.71
CA GLY A 310 -5.34 32.78 -2.54
C GLY A 310 -5.62 31.28 -2.53
N ILE A 311 -5.90 30.67 -1.37
CA ILE A 311 -6.30 29.26 -1.27
C ILE A 311 -7.60 29.03 -2.04
N ALA A 312 -8.65 29.83 -1.79
CA ALA A 312 -9.94 29.67 -2.45
C ALA A 312 -9.84 29.84 -3.97
N ALA A 313 -9.06 30.83 -4.45
CA ALA A 313 -8.80 31.02 -5.87
C ALA A 313 -8.05 29.82 -6.48
N ALA A 314 -7.00 29.34 -5.83
CA ALA A 314 -6.24 28.18 -6.30
C ALA A 314 -7.10 26.92 -6.39
N VAL A 315 -7.97 26.68 -5.41
CA VAL A 315 -8.90 25.54 -5.38
C VAL A 315 -9.96 25.65 -6.47
N ARG A 316 -10.56 26.83 -6.66
CA ARG A 316 -11.59 27.07 -7.68
C ARG A 316 -11.05 26.97 -9.10
N ASP A 317 -9.83 27.45 -9.31
CA ASP A 317 -9.23 27.55 -10.65
C ASP A 317 -8.31 26.37 -10.97
N GLY A 318 -8.10 25.44 -10.03
CA GLY A 318 -7.26 24.25 -10.23
C GLY A 318 -5.77 24.58 -10.34
N LEU A 319 -5.30 25.58 -9.59
CA LEU A 319 -3.90 26.03 -9.61
C LEU A 319 -3.12 25.45 -8.44
N ASP A 320 -1.85 25.08 -8.64
CA ASP A 320 -0.99 24.63 -7.55
C ASP A 320 -0.77 25.78 -6.55
N ILE A 321 -1.27 25.63 -5.33
CA ILE A 321 -1.17 26.64 -4.26
C ILE A 321 0.28 27.03 -3.92
N TRP A 322 1.24 26.15 -4.20
CA TRP A 322 2.66 26.41 -3.97
C TRP A 322 3.39 27.00 -5.19
N GLY A 323 2.68 27.27 -6.29
CA GLY A 323 3.22 27.87 -7.51
C GLY A 323 4.21 26.97 -8.27
N ARG A 324 4.15 25.66 -8.07
CA ARG A 324 5.07 24.71 -8.71
C ARG A 324 4.73 24.54 -10.19
N LYS A 325 5.61 25.03 -11.08
CA LYS A 325 5.40 25.00 -12.55
C LYS A 325 5.19 23.60 -13.16
N ARG A 326 5.68 22.54 -12.50
CA ARG A 326 5.56 21.15 -12.96
C ARG A 326 4.20 20.54 -12.65
N ASN A 327 3.46 21.11 -11.69
CA ASN A 327 2.16 20.61 -11.30
C ASN A 327 1.11 21.35 -12.12
N LYS A 328 0.52 20.62 -13.06
CA LYS A 328 -0.55 21.12 -13.92
C LYS A 328 -1.71 20.16 -13.82
N PHE A 329 -2.91 20.72 -13.82
CA PHE A 329 -4.12 19.94 -13.70
C PHE A 329 -5.03 20.23 -14.89
N GLU A 330 -5.61 19.19 -15.45
CA GLU A 330 -6.69 19.29 -16.41
C GLU A 330 -8.03 19.32 -15.68
N ARG A 331 -8.92 20.18 -16.13
CA ARG A 331 -10.26 20.29 -15.56
C ARG A 331 -11.20 19.35 -16.32
N LEU A 332 -11.62 18.28 -15.67
CA LEU A 332 -12.59 17.32 -16.20
C LEU A 332 -14.01 17.86 -16.10
N GLN A 333 -14.78 17.66 -17.17
CA GLN A 333 -16.22 17.95 -17.20
C GLN A 333 -16.99 16.65 -16.96
N ASN A 334 -17.95 16.67 -16.03
CA ASN A 334 -18.82 15.52 -15.71
C ASN A 334 -18.06 14.21 -15.43
N ASN A 335 -16.99 14.27 -14.63
CA ASN A 335 -16.24 13.08 -14.26
C ASN A 335 -17.14 12.08 -13.52
N THR A 336 -17.29 10.87 -14.06
CA THR A 336 -18.08 9.77 -13.47
C THR A 336 -17.22 8.77 -12.70
N ASP A 337 -15.89 8.84 -12.85
CA ASP A 337 -14.95 7.97 -12.18
C ASP A 337 -14.63 8.47 -10.77
N LEU A 338 -15.52 8.13 -9.82
CA LEU A 338 -15.52 8.61 -8.44
C LEU A 338 -15.72 7.44 -7.46
N PRO A 339 -15.24 7.53 -6.22
CA PRO A 339 -15.66 6.64 -5.14
C PRO A 339 -17.19 6.66 -4.99
N PRO A 340 -17.87 5.51 -4.74
CA PRO A 340 -19.33 5.41 -4.73
C PRO A 340 -20.01 6.44 -3.81
N LEU A 341 -19.51 6.59 -2.58
CA LEU A 341 -20.06 7.56 -1.63
C LEU A 341 -19.97 9.01 -2.14
N VAL A 342 -18.88 9.36 -2.83
CA VAL A 342 -18.69 10.70 -3.42
C VAL A 342 -19.66 10.93 -4.58
N ARG A 343 -19.84 9.91 -5.43
CA ARG A 343 -20.78 9.96 -6.55
C ARG A 343 -22.20 10.19 -6.07
N ASP A 344 -22.64 9.39 -5.11
CA ASP A 344 -24.06 9.20 -4.79
C ASP A 344 -24.57 10.13 -3.66
N ASN A 345 -23.68 10.73 -2.87
CA ASN A 345 -24.08 11.59 -1.74
C ASN A 345 -23.77 13.08 -2.01
N GLU A 346 -24.77 13.93 -1.79
CA GLU A 346 -24.69 15.38 -2.02
C GLU A 346 -23.75 16.10 -1.04
N ARG A 347 -23.50 15.55 0.15
CA ARG A 347 -22.56 16.12 1.12
C ARG A 347 -21.16 16.30 0.52
N PHE A 348 -20.78 15.43 -0.41
CA PHE A 348 -19.50 15.47 -1.10
C PHE A 348 -19.54 16.28 -2.40
N LEU A 349 -20.51 17.19 -2.57
CA LEU A 349 -20.57 18.08 -3.74
C LEU A 349 -19.27 18.87 -3.92
N TYR A 350 -18.61 19.27 -2.83
CA TYR A 350 -17.32 19.97 -2.90
C TYR A 350 -16.21 19.14 -3.57
N LEU A 351 -16.31 17.80 -3.57
CA LEU A 351 -15.38 16.92 -4.28
C LEU A 351 -15.73 16.75 -5.77
N LYS A 352 -16.92 17.19 -6.19
CA LYS A 352 -17.41 17.11 -7.57
C LYS A 352 -17.43 18.46 -8.27
N ASP A 353 -17.63 19.54 -7.51
CA ASP A 353 -17.68 20.90 -8.05
C ASP A 353 -17.09 21.95 -7.10
N ARG A 354 -16.08 22.67 -7.61
CA ARG A 354 -15.36 23.78 -6.97
C ARG A 354 -15.63 25.13 -7.66
N SER A 355 -16.53 25.18 -8.64
CA SER A 355 -16.77 26.38 -9.47
C SER A 355 -17.40 27.55 -8.73
N GLY A 356 -18.11 27.28 -7.64
CA GLY A 356 -18.82 28.30 -6.87
C GLY A 356 -17.90 29.35 -6.27
N LYS A 357 -18.45 30.52 -5.89
CA LYS A 357 -17.68 31.61 -5.27
C LYS A 357 -16.85 31.14 -4.07
N SER A 358 -17.45 30.26 -3.25
CA SER A 358 -16.81 29.72 -2.07
C SER A 358 -15.76 28.63 -2.34
N ALA A 359 -15.56 28.24 -3.61
CA ALA A 359 -14.75 27.10 -4.00
C ALA A 359 -15.17 25.78 -3.29
N GLY A 360 -16.45 25.64 -2.92
CA GLY A 360 -16.95 24.49 -2.17
C GLY A 360 -16.43 24.41 -0.72
N MET A 361 -15.92 25.51 -0.17
CA MET A 361 -15.48 25.60 1.21
C MET A 361 -16.61 26.13 2.11
N LYS A 362 -16.83 25.49 3.25
CA LYS A 362 -17.90 25.85 4.20
C LYS A 362 -17.60 27.11 5.02
N ASP A 363 -16.33 27.46 5.16
CA ASP A 363 -15.84 28.56 5.99
C ASP A 363 -15.32 29.74 5.16
N TYR A 364 -15.67 29.81 3.87
CA TYR A 364 -15.25 30.87 2.96
C TYR A 364 -16.46 31.46 2.21
N PRO A 365 -16.60 32.81 2.10
CA PRO A 365 -17.77 33.49 1.53
C PRO A 365 -18.13 33.18 0.07
#